data_AF-A0A6J4QJJ0-F1
#
_entry.id   AF-A0A6J4QJJ0-F1
#
_cell.length_a   1.000
_cell.length_b   1.000
_cell.length_c   1.000
_cell.angle_alpha   90.00
_cell.angle_beta   90.00
_cell.angle_gamma   90.00
#
_symmetry.space_group_name_H-M   'P 1'
#
loop_
_entity.id
_entity.type
_entity.pdbx_description
1 polymer ?
#
loop_
_entity_poly.entity_id
_entity_poly.type
_entity_poly.pdbx_seq_one_letter_code
_entity_poly.pdbx_strand_id
1 'polypeptide(L)'
;MTEASRQPKDKNYNLITVLHQSADNVESLKTYIQDAQAEGDQELVEFFSGVLENNLEAAQRAKEMLVPRLQSDDEGPVNGVTDTVGGVTEPVSGLTDKVGGVTDTVRGTTDKLLGGGGKEKQR
;
A
#
# COMPACT_ATOMS: atom_id res chain seq x y z
N MET A 1 6.88 42.17 -22.29
CA MET A 1 7.15 41.19 -21.22
C MET A 1 6.53 39.88 -21.68
N THR A 2 7.37 38.91 -22.04
CA THR A 2 6.93 37.67 -22.68
C THR A 2 6.27 36.79 -21.63
N GLU A 3 4.96 36.61 -21.74
CA GLU A 3 4.18 35.63 -21.00
C GLU A 3 4.76 34.26 -21.34
N ALA A 4 5.58 33.73 -20.43
CA ALA A 4 6.19 32.42 -20.59
C ALA A 4 5.06 31.41 -20.73
N SER A 5 4.90 30.93 -21.96
CA SER A 5 4.04 29.85 -22.38
C SER A 5 4.06 28.76 -21.30
N ARG A 6 3.01 28.71 -20.47
CA ARG A 6 2.78 27.63 -19.54
C ARG A 6 2.44 26.44 -20.44
N GLN A 7 3.47 25.78 -20.96
CA GLN A 7 3.34 24.44 -21.54
C GLN A 7 2.45 23.66 -20.57
N PRO A 8 1.46 22.88 -21.04
CA PRO A 8 0.69 22.04 -20.15
C PRO A 8 1.70 21.12 -19.46
N LYS A 9 2.10 21.47 -18.23
CA LYS A 9 3.01 20.66 -17.43
C LYS A 9 2.40 19.28 -17.39
N ASP A 10 3.20 18.28 -17.70
CA ASP A 10 2.80 16.88 -17.72
C ASP A 10 1.90 16.58 -16.52
N LYS A 11 0.77 15.90 -16.76
CA LYS A 11 -0.21 15.62 -15.71
C LYS A 11 0.42 14.81 -14.57
N ASN A 12 1.37 13.92 -14.88
CA ASN A 12 2.11 13.14 -13.91
C ASN A 12 3.09 14.03 -13.17
N TYR A 13 3.79 14.92 -13.86
CA TYR A 13 4.63 15.94 -13.22
C TYR A 13 3.84 16.79 -12.22
N ASN A 14 2.62 17.22 -12.57
CA ASN A 14 1.77 18.00 -11.68
C ASN A 14 1.37 17.20 -10.43
N LEU A 15 0.99 15.93 -10.60
CA LEU A 15 0.65 15.06 -9.46
C LEU A 15 1.86 14.79 -8.56
N ILE A 16 3.04 14.56 -9.14
CA ILE A 16 4.28 14.40 -8.38
C ILE A 16 4.61 15.68 -7.60
N THR A 17 4.42 16.84 -8.23
CA THR A 17 4.63 18.14 -7.58
C THR A 17 3.70 18.32 -6.39
N VAL A 18 2.41 17.99 -6.53
CA VAL A 18 1.43 18.07 -5.43
C VAL A 18 1.81 17.09 -4.31
N LEU A 19 2.11 15.84 -4.66
CA LEU A 19 2.54 14.82 -3.69
C LEU A 19 3.73 15.29 -2.86
N HIS A 20 4.77 15.81 -3.54
CA HIS A 20 5.98 16.30 -2.89
C HIS A 20 5.67 17.48 -1.97
N GLN A 21 4.96 18.51 -2.47
CA GLN A 21 4.68 19.70 -1.67
C GLN A 21 3.82 19.38 -0.45
N SER A 22 2.83 18.50 -0.60
CA SER A 22 1.99 18.10 0.52
C SER A 22 2.75 17.30 1.57
N ALA A 23 3.66 16.41 1.16
CA ALA A 23 4.51 15.67 2.08
C ALA A 23 5.50 16.59 2.83
N ASP A 24 6.12 17.54 2.13
CA ASP A 24 7.06 18.53 2.70
C ASP A 24 6.36 19.47 3.69
N ASN A 25 5.16 19.94 3.33
CA ASN A 25 4.35 20.79 4.20
C ASN A 25 3.99 20.11 5.53
N VAL A 26 3.78 18.79 5.54
CA VAL A 26 3.41 18.03 6.74
C VAL A 26 4.49 18.12 7.83
N GLU A 27 5.77 18.15 7.46
CA GLU A 27 6.85 18.28 8.45
C GLU A 27 6.86 19.67 9.07
N SER A 28 6.73 20.71 8.25
CA SER A 28 6.69 22.10 8.73
C SER A 28 5.47 22.36 9.62
N LEU A 29 4.29 21.83 9.25
CA LEU A 29 3.05 22.01 10.02
C LEU A 29 3.11 21.37 11.40
N LYS A 30 3.80 20.22 11.56
CA LYS A 30 3.98 19.61 12.89
C LYS A 30 4.71 20.54 13.85
N THR A 31 5.74 21.22 13.38
CA THR A 31 6.48 22.22 14.17
C THR A 31 5.58 23.38 14.54
N TYR A 32 4.82 23.92 13.59
CA TYR A 32 3.91 25.04 13.86
C TYR A 32 2.78 24.69 14.83
N ILE A 33 2.25 23.47 14.75
CA ILE A 33 1.26 22.95 15.72
C ILE A 33 1.90 22.88 17.11
N GLN A 34 3.13 22.36 17.21
CA GLN A 34 3.83 22.24 18.49
C GLN A 34 4.12 23.60 19.12
N ASP A 35 4.55 24.58 18.32
CA ASP A 35 4.80 25.95 18.78
C ASP A 35 3.49 26.60 19.25
N ALA A 36 2.40 26.49 18.48
CA ALA A 36 1.09 27.01 18.87
C ALA A 36 0.55 26.35 20.15
N GLN A 37 0.78 25.06 20.34
CA GLN A 37 0.44 24.35 21.58
C GLN A 37 1.23 24.88 22.78
N ALA A 38 2.51 25.20 22.60
CA ALA A 38 3.36 25.76 23.66
C ALA A 38 2.93 27.19 24.05
N GLU A 39 2.43 27.96 23.09
CA GLU A 39 1.91 29.31 23.30
C GLU A 39 0.46 29.33 23.81
N GLY A 40 -0.24 28.19 23.76
CA GLY A 40 -1.64 28.07 24.16
C GLY A 40 -2.64 28.67 23.16
N ASP A 41 -2.21 28.87 21.91
CA ASP A 41 -3.05 29.42 20.85
C ASP A 41 -3.86 28.30 20.17
N GLN A 42 -5.07 28.07 20.71
CA GLN A 42 -5.94 27.00 20.22
C GLN A 42 -6.45 27.24 18.79
N GLU A 43 -6.64 28.50 18.38
CA GLU A 43 -7.11 28.83 17.03
C GLU A 43 -6.08 28.40 15.97
N LEU A 44 -4.80 28.69 16.23
CA LEU A 44 -3.71 28.26 15.36
C LEU A 44 -3.51 26.74 15.37
N VAL A 45 -3.66 26.08 16.54
CA VAL A 45 -3.60 24.62 16.61
C VAL A 45 -4.66 23.97 15.74
N GLU A 46 -5.91 24.44 15.82
CA GLU A 46 -7.01 23.91 15.01
C GLU A 46 -6.79 24.17 13.52
N PHE A 47 -6.37 25.39 13.16
CA PHE A 47 -6.08 25.76 11.78
C PHE A 47 -4.96 24.89 11.18
N PHE A 48 -3.79 24.83 11.82
CA PHE A 48 -2.66 24.05 11.30
C PHE A 48 -2.94 22.55 11.27
N SER A 49 -3.69 22.03 12.24
CA SER A 49 -4.12 20.62 12.24
C SER A 49 -5.03 20.31 11.05
N GLY A 50 -5.97 21.19 10.71
CA GLY A 50 -6.80 21.04 9.51
C GLY A 50 -5.98 21.11 8.22
N VAL A 51 -4.99 22.01 8.15
CA VAL A 51 -4.08 22.08 6.99
C VAL A 51 -3.21 20.83 6.89
N LEU A 52 -2.74 20.28 8.02
CA LEU A 52 -1.97 19.03 8.08
C LEU A 52 -2.78 17.86 7.51
N GLU A 53 -4.02 17.69 7.94
CA GLU A 53 -4.92 16.63 7.46
C GLU A 53 -5.18 16.75 5.96
N ASN A 54 -5.47 17.96 5.48
CA ASN A 54 -5.67 18.22 4.04
C ASN A 54 -4.43 17.86 3.20
N ASN A 55 -3.22 18.14 3.70
CA ASN A 55 -1.99 17.76 2.99
C ASN A 55 -1.78 16.24 2.99
N LEU A 56 -2.06 15.55 4.09
CA LEU A 56 -1.99 14.08 4.13
C LEU A 56 -2.97 13.44 3.13
N GLU A 57 -4.21 13.94 3.09
CA GLU A 57 -5.22 13.46 2.14
C GLU A 57 -4.82 13.76 0.68
N ALA A 58 -4.32 14.96 0.40
CA ALA A 58 -3.87 15.34 -0.93
C ALA A 58 -2.68 14.48 -1.41
N ALA A 59 -1.71 14.23 -0.53
CA ALA A 59 -0.57 13.36 -0.81
C ALA A 59 -1.05 11.93 -1.11
N GLN A 60 -1.94 11.37 -0.29
CA GLN A 60 -2.46 10.02 -0.50
C GLN A 60 -3.23 9.90 -1.83
N ARG A 61 -4.12 10.85 -2.14
CA ARG A 61 -4.86 10.87 -3.41
C ARG A 61 -3.93 11.03 -4.61
N ALA A 62 -2.94 11.92 -4.53
CA ALA A 62 -1.97 12.09 -5.62
C ALA A 62 -1.18 10.80 -5.86
N LYS A 63 -0.78 10.10 -4.80
CA LYS A 63 -0.12 8.80 -4.89
C LYS A 63 -1.01 7.75 -5.55
N GLU A 64 -2.26 7.62 -5.14
CA GLU A 64 -3.23 6.67 -5.72
C GLU A 64 -3.45 6.93 -7.22
N MET A 65 -3.48 8.19 -7.65
CA MET A 65 -3.60 8.55 -9.06
C MET A 65 -2.33 8.27 -9.86
N LEU A 66 -1.15 8.32 -9.23
CA LEU A 66 0.14 8.07 -9.88
C LEU A 66 0.42 6.57 -10.07
N VAL A 67 0.04 5.71 -9.12
CA VAL A 67 0.27 4.26 -9.18
C VAL A 67 -0.08 3.63 -10.53
N PRO A 68 -1.33 3.76 -11.05
CA PRO A 68 -1.68 3.14 -12.32
C PRO A 68 -0.97 3.80 -13.51
N ARG A 69 -0.67 5.10 -13.43
CA ARG A 69 -0.05 5.84 -14.54
C ARG A 69 1.40 5.44 -14.76
N LEU A 70 2.15 5.30 -13.67
CA LEU A 70 3.54 4.84 -13.74
C LEU A 70 3.65 3.38 -14.19
N GLN A 71 2.62 2.56 -13.95
CA GLN A 71 2.55 1.20 -14.46
C GLN A 71 2.22 1.16 -15.97
N SER A 72 1.39 2.09 -16.46
CA SER A 72 1.05 2.19 -17.89
C SER A 72 2.14 2.88 -18.72
N ASP A 73 2.89 3.82 -18.16
CA ASP A 73 3.98 4.51 -18.85
C ASP A 73 5.24 3.63 -19.02
N ASP A 74 5.34 2.51 -18.30
CA ASP A 74 6.36 1.47 -18.50
C ASP A 74 6.02 0.55 -19.71
N GLU A 75 4.78 0.58 -20.21
CA GLU A 75 4.38 -0.04 -21.48
C GLU A 75 4.61 0.92 -22.67
N GLY A 76 5.87 1.32 -22.86
CA GLY A 76 6.35 1.51 -24.23
C GLY A 76 6.13 0.20 -25.01
N PRO A 77 5.91 0.22 -26.34
CA PRO A 77 5.54 -0.98 -27.09
C PRO A 77 6.67 -2.00 -27.00
N VAL A 78 6.63 -2.88 -26.00
CA VAL A 78 7.00 -4.25 -26.26
C VAL A 78 5.98 -4.68 -27.29
N ASN A 79 6.43 -4.70 -28.54
CA ASN A 79 5.92 -5.64 -29.52
C ASN A 79 5.83 -6.95 -28.76
N GLY A 80 4.64 -7.21 -28.23
CA GLY A 80 4.16 -8.55 -28.05
C GLY A 80 4.27 -9.14 -29.44
N VAL A 81 5.42 -9.75 -29.70
CA VAL A 81 5.44 -11.06 -30.32
C VAL A 81 4.45 -11.88 -29.51
N THR A 82 3.17 -11.70 -29.82
CA THR A 82 2.33 -12.83 -30.01
C THR A 82 3.01 -13.58 -31.14
N ASP A 83 3.99 -14.41 -30.78
CA ASP A 83 4.10 -15.71 -31.42
C ASP A 83 2.77 -16.37 -31.05
N THR A 84 1.72 -15.98 -31.77
CA THR A 84 0.64 -16.88 -32.09
C THR A 84 1.34 -18.00 -32.82
N VAL A 85 1.91 -18.94 -32.07
CA VAL A 85 2.17 -20.28 -32.55
C VAL A 85 0.80 -20.73 -33.00
N GLY A 86 0.60 -20.68 -34.31
CA GLY A 86 -0.68 -20.89 -34.93
C GLY A 86 -1.23 -22.24 -34.50
N GLY A 87 -2.45 -22.22 -34.00
CA GLY A 87 -3.30 -23.40 -33.89
C GLY A 87 -3.04 -24.28 -32.69
N VAL A 88 -3.68 -23.94 -31.56
CA VAL A 88 -4.41 -24.96 -30.78
C VAL A 88 -5.69 -24.30 -30.26
N THR A 89 -6.68 -24.15 -31.14
CA THR A 89 -8.07 -23.97 -30.71
C THR A 89 -8.66 -25.34 -30.48
N GLU A 90 -8.30 -26.00 -29.38
CA GLU A 90 -9.06 -27.12 -28.85
C GLU A 90 -9.16 -26.99 -27.33
N PRO A 91 -10.38 -26.99 -26.75
CA PRO A 91 -10.51 -27.17 -25.32
C PRO A 91 -10.14 -28.62 -25.00
N VAL A 92 -8.97 -28.85 -24.40
CA VAL A 92 -8.66 -30.15 -23.80
C VAL A 92 -9.50 -30.34 -22.52
N SER A 93 -10.78 -30.66 -22.73
CA SER A 93 -11.59 -31.35 -21.72
C SER A 93 -11.05 -32.76 -21.58
N GLY A 94 -10.30 -33.02 -20.52
CA GLY A 94 -10.00 -34.38 -20.08
C GLY A 94 -8.54 -34.62 -19.73
N LEU A 95 -8.08 -34.06 -18.62
CA LEU A 95 -7.09 -34.76 -17.79
C LEU A 95 -7.28 -34.37 -16.32
N THR A 96 -8.36 -34.85 -15.71
CA THR A 96 -8.38 -35.06 -14.26
C THR A 96 -7.51 -36.28 -13.97
N ASP A 97 -6.20 -36.08 -13.88
CA ASP A 97 -5.33 -37.09 -13.29
C ASP A 97 -5.60 -37.09 -11.77
N LYS A 98 -6.32 -38.13 -11.34
CA LYS A 98 -6.67 -38.36 -9.95
C LYS A 98 -5.40 -38.78 -9.21
N VAL A 99 -4.58 -37.80 -8.84
CA VAL A 99 -3.41 -38.06 -8.00
C VAL A 99 -3.88 -38.55 -6.64
N GLY A 100 -3.40 -39.75 -6.34
CA GLY A 100 -3.84 -40.63 -5.28
C GLY A 100 -3.66 -40.05 -3.88
N GLY A 101 -4.54 -40.52 -2.99
CA GLY A 101 -4.43 -40.26 -1.57
C GLY A 101 -3.12 -40.78 -1.00
N VAL A 102 -2.43 -39.91 -0.27
CA VAL A 102 -1.62 -40.27 0.89
C VAL A 102 -1.89 -39.20 1.94
N THR A 103 -2.88 -39.46 2.80
CA THR A 103 -2.91 -38.79 4.11
C THR A 103 -2.03 -39.62 5.03
N ASP A 104 -0.76 -39.24 5.16
CA ASP A 104 0.10 -39.79 6.21
C ASP A 104 -0.44 -39.32 7.57
N THR A 105 -1.25 -40.16 8.20
CA THR A 105 -1.66 -39.97 9.59
C THR A 105 -0.49 -40.35 10.47
N VAL A 106 0.36 -39.39 10.81
CA VAL A 106 1.40 -39.59 11.81
C VAL A 106 0.72 -39.66 13.18
N ARG A 107 0.55 -40.88 13.69
CA ARG A 107 -0.01 -41.20 15.00
C ARG A 107 1.14 -41.55 15.96
N GLY A 108 1.20 -40.84 17.08
CA GLY A 108 2.07 -41.13 18.23
C GLY A 108 3.31 -40.23 18.26
N THR A 109 3.69 -39.61 19.37
CA THR A 109 3.53 -39.99 20.78
C THR A 109 3.33 -38.74 21.63
N THR A 110 2.17 -38.59 22.27
CA THR A 110 2.04 -37.63 23.38
C THR A 110 2.76 -38.23 24.58
N ASP A 111 3.95 -37.72 24.83
CA ASP A 111 4.74 -37.97 26.03
C ASP A 111 3.95 -37.45 27.25
N LYS A 112 3.30 -38.36 27.98
CA LYS A 112 2.68 -38.03 29.27
C LYS A 112 3.77 -37.96 30.33
N LEU A 113 4.36 -36.78 30.47
CA LEU A 113 5.11 -36.39 31.68
C LEU A 113 4.14 -36.37 32.87
N LEU A 114 4.11 -37.48 33.62
CA LEU A 114 3.43 -37.59 34.89
C LEU A 114 4.32 -36.94 35.97
N GLY A 115 4.07 -35.67 36.24
CA GLY A 115 4.71 -34.96 37.35
C GLY A 115 3.93 -33.70 37.71
N GLY A 116 3.21 -33.73 38.84
CA GLY A 116 2.56 -32.52 39.34
C GLY A 116 1.74 -32.75 40.62
N GLY A 117 2.32 -32.30 41.74
CA GLY A 117 1.67 -31.79 42.97
C GLY A 117 0.57 -32.65 43.60
N GLY A 118 0.75 -33.26 44.77
CA GLY A 118 1.22 -32.56 45.97
C GLY A 118 0.04 -31.79 46.59
N LYS A 119 -0.49 -32.39 47.65
CA LYS A 119 -1.75 -32.09 48.34
C LYS A 119 -1.74 -30.71 48.99
N GLU A 120 -2.83 -29.94 48.88
CA GLU A 120 -3.17 -28.98 49.95
C GLU A 120 -4.68 -28.66 50.04
N LYS A 121 -5.23 -29.02 51.22
CA LYS A 121 -6.37 -28.45 51.98
C LYS A 121 -7.73 -28.28 51.30
N GLN A 122 -8.77 -28.83 51.94
CA GLN A 122 -9.51 -28.10 52.99
C GLN A 122 -10.62 -28.98 53.60
N ARG A 123 -10.41 -29.45 54.84
CA ARG A 123 -11.36 -29.49 55.97
C ARG A 123 -10.77 -30.22 57.15
#